data_AF-A0AAD8TC32-F1
#
_entry.id   AF-A0AAD8TC32-F1
#
_cell.length_a   1.000
_cell.length_b   1.000
_cell.length_c   1.000
_cell.angle_alpha   90.00
_cell.angle_beta   90.00
_cell.angle_gamma   90.00
#
_symmetry.space_group_name_H-M   'P 1'
#
loop_
_entity.id
_entity.type
_entity.pdbx_description
1 polymer ?
#
loop_
_entity_poly.entity_id
_entity_poly.type
_entity_poly.pdbx_seq_one_letter_code
_entity_poly.pdbx_strand_id
1 'polypeptide(L)'
;MPVSAVAKQPSSKPNPFDSESDSEFTSRPAKASSSYSVDPGAKSRYKNGFHDSRGFENQSVQELESYAAHKAEETTQRVNDCLRLAENIKENVATTLITLHRQGEQINRTHETAANIDQDLSRSETLLGSLGGFFSKSWKPKKTRQIKGPVIITREDSFRRRANHLEQREKLGLSSNPGGNLNPQKYPDPTNAMEKVQVEKDKQDSALSDLSDVLGQLKGMALDMGSEIDRQNKAMDGLQDDVEELNYRVKGANQRTRRLLGK
;
A
#
# COMPACT_ATOMS: atom_id res chain seq x y z
N MET A 1 -31.91 44.00 -60.07
CA MET A 1 -33.25 44.08 -59.44
C MET A 1 -33.16 43.48 -58.05
N PRO A 2 -33.92 44.02 -57.07
CA PRO A 2 -33.50 44.23 -55.69
C PRO A 2 -33.94 43.10 -54.74
N VAL A 3 -33.39 43.04 -53.53
CA VAL A 3 -34.15 43.18 -52.27
C VAL A 3 -33.21 43.35 -51.07
N SER A 4 -33.54 44.37 -50.27
CA SER A 4 -33.14 44.68 -48.89
C SER A 4 -33.52 43.52 -47.92
N ALA A 5 -33.17 43.43 -46.63
CA ALA A 5 -32.74 44.37 -45.60
C ALA A 5 -32.29 43.59 -44.34
N VAL A 6 -31.77 44.36 -43.37
CA VAL A 6 -31.84 44.22 -41.89
C VAL A 6 -30.51 43.95 -41.18
N ALA A 7 -30.15 44.94 -40.37
CA ALA A 7 -29.07 44.96 -39.39
C ALA A 7 -29.55 44.52 -37.99
N LYS A 8 -28.68 43.89 -37.19
CA LYS A 8 -28.54 44.14 -35.73
C LYS A 8 -27.25 43.51 -35.15
N GLN A 9 -26.34 44.42 -34.79
CA GLN A 9 -25.33 44.53 -33.72
C GLN A 9 -25.10 43.41 -32.64
N PRO A 10 -23.97 43.49 -31.89
CA PRO A 10 -22.96 42.42 -31.70
C PRO A 10 -23.04 41.69 -30.34
N SER A 11 -22.40 40.52 -30.24
CA SER A 11 -22.07 39.89 -28.95
C SER A 11 -20.57 39.62 -28.87
N SER A 12 -19.89 40.40 -28.03
CA SER A 12 -18.50 40.22 -27.64
C SER A 12 -18.36 39.01 -26.71
N LYS A 13 -17.46 38.08 -27.08
CA LYS A 13 -16.74 37.24 -26.13
C LYS A 13 -15.28 37.18 -26.59
N PRO A 14 -14.30 37.58 -25.76
CA PRO A 14 -12.89 37.56 -26.14
C PRO A 14 -12.34 36.14 -26.04
N ASN A 15 -11.68 35.68 -27.11
CA ASN A 15 -10.89 34.46 -27.12
C ASN A 15 -9.59 34.69 -26.33
N PRO A 16 -9.19 33.77 -25.43
CA PRO A 16 -8.06 33.96 -24.52
C PRO A 16 -6.72 33.42 -25.04
N PHE A 17 -6.55 33.27 -26.36
CA PHE A 17 -5.35 32.68 -26.96
C PHE A 17 -4.84 33.46 -28.16
N ASP A 18 -4.80 34.79 -28.05
CA ASP A 18 -4.11 35.59 -29.06
C ASP A 18 -3.40 36.78 -28.40
N SER A 19 -2.09 36.65 -28.24
CA SER A 19 -1.16 37.74 -27.95
C SER A 19 0.24 37.29 -28.33
N GLU A 20 0.52 37.34 -29.64
CA GLU A 20 1.87 37.65 -30.10
C GLU A 20 2.22 39.07 -29.62
N SER A 21 3.33 39.21 -28.89
CA SER A 21 3.86 40.53 -28.53
C SER A 21 5.37 40.48 -28.54
N ASP A 22 5.92 40.81 -29.70
CA ASP A 22 7.30 41.26 -29.86
C ASP A 22 7.54 42.49 -28.97
N SER A 23 8.48 42.38 -28.06
CA SER A 23 9.11 43.55 -27.44
C SER A 23 10.60 43.29 -27.24
N GLU A 24 11.37 43.80 -28.20
CA GLU A 24 12.78 44.14 -27.99
C GLU A 24 12.88 45.11 -26.82
N PHE A 25 13.45 44.66 -25.70
CA PHE A 25 13.98 45.55 -24.68
C PHE A 25 15.49 45.35 -24.58
N THR A 26 16.20 46.24 -25.27
CA THR A 26 17.64 46.41 -25.12
C THR A 26 17.93 46.99 -23.74
N SER A 27 18.62 46.23 -22.88
CA SER A 27 19.28 46.78 -21.69
C SER A 27 20.66 46.16 -21.51
N ARG A 28 21.64 47.06 -21.47
CA ARG A 28 23.08 46.84 -21.34
C ARG A 28 23.48 46.17 -20.01
N PRO A 29 24.69 45.60 -19.92
CA PRO A 29 25.07 44.65 -18.89
C PRO A 29 25.70 45.32 -17.65
N ALA A 30 25.38 44.85 -16.45
CA ALA A 30 26.27 44.85 -15.29
C ALA A 30 25.62 44.18 -14.07
N LYS A 31 26.04 42.95 -13.78
CA LYS A 31 26.59 42.51 -12.48
C LYS A 31 26.82 41.01 -12.53
N ALA A 32 28.08 40.62 -12.49
CA ALA A 32 28.49 39.24 -12.35
C ALA A 32 27.96 38.68 -11.02
N SER A 33 26.83 37.98 -11.08
CA SER A 33 26.59 36.89 -10.15
C SER A 33 27.40 35.71 -10.67
N SER A 34 28.42 35.32 -9.92
CA SER A 34 29.11 34.05 -10.14
C SER A 34 28.15 32.94 -9.73
N SER A 35 27.16 32.68 -10.59
CA SER A 35 26.47 31.41 -10.58
C SER A 35 27.46 30.40 -11.15
N TYR A 36 27.87 29.44 -10.34
CA TYR A 36 28.45 28.21 -10.84
C TYR A 36 27.35 27.49 -11.64
N SER A 37 27.15 27.94 -12.88
CA SER A 37 26.33 27.25 -13.84
C SER A 37 27.03 25.92 -14.07
N VAL A 38 26.52 24.87 -13.45
CA VAL A 38 26.99 23.51 -13.72
C VAL A 38 26.73 23.28 -15.21
N ASP A 39 27.81 23.30 -16.00
CA ASP A 39 27.77 23.05 -17.43
C ASP A 39 26.94 21.76 -17.67
N PRO A 40 25.86 21.80 -18.47
CA PRO A 40 25.08 20.61 -18.80
C PRO A 40 25.95 19.48 -19.36
N GLY A 41 27.09 19.81 -19.98
CA GLY A 41 28.10 18.85 -20.44
C GLY A 41 28.89 18.15 -19.32
N ALA A 42 28.97 18.75 -18.13
CA ALA A 42 29.69 18.18 -16.98
C ALA A 42 28.98 16.95 -16.39
N LYS A 43 27.65 16.91 -16.42
CA LYS A 43 26.87 15.71 -16.01
C LYS A 43 27.24 14.45 -16.80
N SER A 44 27.60 14.61 -18.08
CA SER A 44 28.06 13.51 -18.92
C SER A 44 29.49 13.09 -18.59
N ARG A 45 30.40 14.06 -18.35
CA ARG A 45 31.82 13.79 -18.03
C ARG A 45 32.01 13.02 -16.72
N TYR A 46 31.20 13.32 -15.72
CA TYR A 46 31.31 12.68 -14.40
C TYR A 46 30.63 11.32 -14.30
N LYS A 47 29.83 10.94 -15.30
CA LYS A 47 29.06 9.69 -15.29
C LYS A 47 29.93 8.43 -15.27
N ASN A 48 31.11 8.51 -15.91
CA ASN A 48 32.07 7.42 -16.00
C ASN A 48 33.18 7.50 -14.92
N GLY A 49 33.07 8.38 -13.92
CA GLY A 49 34.06 8.48 -12.83
C GLY A 49 35.49 8.69 -13.31
N PHE A 50 35.67 9.44 -14.39
CA PHE A 50 36.97 9.73 -15.03
C PHE A 50 37.72 8.52 -15.61
N HIS A 51 37.03 7.39 -15.84
CA HIS A 51 37.63 6.23 -16.50
C HIS A 51 38.18 6.56 -17.89
N ASP A 52 37.48 7.41 -18.64
CA ASP A 52 37.90 7.84 -19.99
C ASP A 52 39.04 8.87 -19.96
N SER A 53 39.30 9.47 -18.79
CA SER A 53 40.24 10.57 -18.56
C SER A 53 41.60 10.11 -18.02
N ARG A 54 41.90 8.80 -18.03
CA ARG A 54 43.09 8.16 -17.41
C ARG A 54 43.17 8.31 -15.88
N GLY A 55 42.04 8.43 -15.19
CA GLY A 55 41.98 8.43 -13.73
C GLY A 55 42.18 9.79 -13.06
N PHE A 56 41.98 9.82 -11.74
CA PHE A 56 41.92 11.05 -10.93
C PHE A 56 43.22 11.86 -10.90
N GLU A 57 44.36 11.27 -11.25
CA GLU A 57 45.68 11.91 -11.18
C GLU A 57 45.91 13.00 -12.24
N ASN A 58 45.14 12.98 -13.34
CA ASN A 58 45.25 13.97 -14.42
C ASN A 58 44.21 15.10 -14.31
N GLN A 59 43.49 15.16 -13.19
CA GLN A 59 42.38 16.07 -12.98
C GLN A 59 42.81 17.25 -12.10
N SER A 60 42.26 18.43 -12.39
CA SER A 60 42.50 19.60 -11.52
C SER A 60 41.75 19.43 -10.19
N VAL A 61 42.27 20.03 -9.11
CA VAL A 61 41.62 20.01 -7.79
C VAL A 61 40.19 20.54 -7.87
N GLN A 62 39.95 21.58 -8.67
CA GLN A 62 38.62 22.16 -8.88
C GLN A 62 37.65 21.20 -9.59
N GLU A 63 38.14 20.37 -10.51
CA GLU A 63 37.34 19.34 -11.21
C GLU A 63 37.01 18.18 -10.27
N LEU A 64 37.95 17.78 -9.41
CA LEU A 64 37.74 16.78 -8.35
C LEU A 64 36.71 17.25 -7.31
N GLU A 65 36.81 18.51 -6.87
CA GLU A 65 35.84 19.14 -5.96
C GLU A 65 34.43 19.18 -6.58
N SER A 66 34.35 19.58 -7.85
CA SER A 66 33.09 19.62 -8.60
C SER A 66 32.48 18.22 -8.77
N TYR A 67 33.32 17.21 -9.02
CA TYR A 67 32.89 15.82 -9.08
C TYR A 67 32.38 15.31 -7.73
N ALA A 68 33.09 15.59 -6.64
CA ALA A 68 32.67 15.20 -5.30
C ALA A 68 31.30 15.80 -4.95
N ALA A 69 31.09 17.09 -5.25
CA ALA A 69 29.81 17.76 -5.03
C ALA A 69 28.69 17.17 -5.92
N HIS A 70 28.97 16.91 -7.20
CA HIS A 70 28.01 16.26 -8.10
C HIS A 70 27.66 14.84 -7.62
N LYS A 71 28.65 14.08 -7.18
CA LYS A 71 28.44 12.70 -6.71
C LYS A 71 27.63 12.68 -5.41
N ALA A 72 27.89 13.61 -4.50
CA ALA A 72 27.11 13.79 -3.27
C ALA A 72 25.65 14.15 -3.58
N GLU A 73 25.40 15.05 -4.53
CA GLU A 73 24.04 15.40 -4.97
C GLU A 73 23.32 14.18 -5.58
N GLU A 74 24.01 13.41 -6.41
CA GLU A 74 23.48 12.19 -7.02
C GLU A 74 23.13 11.12 -5.95
N THR A 75 23.94 10.99 -4.90
CA THR A 75 23.64 10.07 -3.78
C THR A 75 22.46 10.56 -2.95
N THR A 76 22.38 11.87 -2.66
CA THR A 76 21.21 12.46 -1.97
C THR A 76 19.92 12.19 -2.74
N GLN A 77 19.93 12.38 -4.07
CA GLN A 77 18.76 12.11 -4.90
C GLN A 77 18.32 10.64 -4.80
N ARG A 78 19.26 9.70 -4.87
CA ARG A 78 18.95 8.26 -4.73
C ARG A 78 18.36 7.90 -3.37
N VAL A 79 18.87 8.49 -2.29
CA VAL A 79 18.33 8.26 -0.94
C VAL A 79 16.89 8.79 -0.84
N ASN A 80 16.62 9.98 -1.38
CA ASN A 80 15.27 10.54 -1.41
C ASN A 80 14.30 9.69 -2.25
N ASP A 81 14.75 9.16 -3.39
CA ASP A 81 13.96 8.24 -4.20
C ASP A 81 13.62 6.95 -3.43
N CYS A 82 14.56 6.42 -2.65
CA CYS A 82 14.35 5.27 -1.79
C CYS A 82 13.37 5.56 -0.65
N LEU A 83 13.48 6.72 0.01
CA LEU A 83 12.55 7.17 1.04
C LEU A 83 11.12 7.26 0.51
N ARG A 84 10.94 7.94 -0.63
CA ARG A 84 9.63 8.05 -1.30
C ARG A 84 9.05 6.67 -1.63
N LEU A 85 9.89 5.76 -2.15
CA LEU A 85 9.46 4.39 -2.44
C LEU A 85 9.03 3.66 -1.16
N ALA A 86 9.78 3.78 -0.06
CA ALA A 86 9.45 3.16 1.22
C ALA A 86 8.14 3.71 1.81
N GLU A 87 7.89 5.01 1.70
CA GLU A 87 6.62 5.61 2.12
C GLU A 87 5.43 5.09 1.31
N ASN A 88 5.57 4.96 -0.01
CA ASN A 88 4.54 4.36 -0.88
C ASN A 88 4.27 2.90 -0.49
N ILE A 89 5.31 2.12 -0.18
CA ILE A 89 5.13 0.74 0.30
C ILE A 89 4.40 0.72 1.64
N LYS A 90 4.70 1.66 2.54
CA LYS A 90 4.03 1.79 3.85
C LYS A 90 2.53 1.98 3.70
N GLU A 91 2.10 2.85 2.79
CA GLU A 91 0.68 3.08 2.49
C GLU A 91 -0.01 1.81 1.92
N ASN A 92 0.63 1.13 0.99
CA ASN A 92 0.12 -0.12 0.42
C ASN A 92 -0.03 -1.22 1.48
N VAL A 93 0.95 -1.35 2.37
CA VAL A 93 0.92 -2.31 3.49
C VAL A 93 -0.20 -1.97 4.47
N ALA A 94 -0.43 -0.70 4.77
CA ALA A 94 -1.54 -0.27 5.63
C ALA A 94 -2.90 -0.70 5.04
N THR A 95 -3.09 -0.53 3.73
CA THR A 95 -4.31 -0.99 3.03
C THR A 95 -4.44 -2.51 3.04
N THR A 96 -3.33 -3.23 2.90
CA THR A 96 -3.30 -4.70 2.95
C THR A 96 -3.63 -5.21 4.35
N LEU A 97 -3.14 -4.56 5.41
CA LEU A 97 -3.49 -4.86 6.80
C LEU A 97 -4.99 -4.76 7.06
N ILE A 98 -5.64 -3.71 6.55
CA ILE A 98 -7.09 -3.54 6.66
C ILE A 98 -7.81 -4.68 5.92
N THR A 99 -7.34 -5.02 4.72
CA THR A 99 -7.91 -6.10 3.91
C THR A 99 -7.80 -7.45 4.61
N LEU A 100 -6.62 -7.78 5.15
CA LEU A 100 -6.40 -9.00 5.93
C LEU A 100 -7.33 -9.05 7.15
N HIS A 101 -7.49 -7.95 7.88
CA HIS A 101 -8.41 -7.91 9.01
C HIS A 101 -9.86 -8.21 8.60
N ARG A 102 -10.34 -7.60 7.50
CA ARG A 102 -11.68 -7.87 6.96
C ARG A 102 -11.83 -9.34 6.54
N GLN A 103 -10.81 -9.95 5.94
CA GLN A 103 -10.82 -11.37 5.58
C GLN A 103 -10.86 -12.29 6.80
N GLY A 104 -10.09 -11.98 7.84
CA GLY A 104 -10.10 -12.73 9.10
C GLY A 104 -11.47 -12.71 9.78
N GLU A 105 -12.16 -11.56 9.78
CA GLU A 105 -13.53 -11.46 10.31
C GLU A 105 -14.54 -12.20 9.43
N GLN A 106 -14.35 -12.26 8.10
CA GLN A 106 -15.17 -13.10 7.22
C GLN A 106 -15.01 -14.58 7.55
N ILE A 107 -13.78 -15.07 7.71
CA ILE A 107 -13.50 -16.46 8.11
C ILE A 107 -14.22 -16.79 9.43
N ASN A 108 -14.15 -15.89 10.41
CA ASN A 108 -14.87 -16.06 11.68
C ASN A 108 -16.39 -16.21 11.47
N ARG A 109 -17.00 -15.36 10.65
CA ARG A 109 -18.45 -15.46 10.33
C ARG A 109 -18.80 -16.76 9.61
N THR A 110 -17.91 -17.25 8.73
CA THR A 110 -18.13 -18.53 8.03
C THR A 110 -18.10 -19.69 9.02
N HIS A 111 -17.19 -19.67 9.99
CA HIS A 111 -17.18 -20.62 11.12
C HIS A 111 -18.46 -20.59 11.94
N GLU A 112 -18.97 -19.41 12.28
CA GLU A 112 -20.26 -19.28 12.98
C GLU A 112 -21.41 -19.87 12.16
N THR A 113 -21.41 -19.61 10.85
CA THR A 113 -22.41 -20.17 9.93
C THR A 113 -22.32 -21.70 9.88
N ALA A 114 -21.11 -22.27 9.83
CA ALA A 114 -20.89 -23.71 9.87
C ALA A 114 -21.42 -24.33 11.17
N ALA A 115 -21.16 -23.68 12.32
CA ALA A 115 -21.68 -24.12 13.61
C ALA A 115 -23.22 -24.05 13.69
N ASN A 116 -23.84 -23.03 13.09
CA ASN A 116 -25.30 -22.94 13.00
C ASN A 116 -25.89 -24.07 12.15
N ILE A 117 -25.28 -24.35 10.99
CA ILE A 117 -25.69 -25.48 10.13
C ILE A 117 -25.54 -26.80 10.89
N ASP A 118 -24.48 -26.99 11.67
CA ASP A 118 -24.29 -28.18 12.51
C ASP A 118 -25.46 -28.38 13.49
N GLN A 119 -25.89 -27.30 14.15
CA GLN A 119 -27.00 -27.32 15.09
C GLN A 119 -28.32 -27.66 14.38
N ASP A 120 -28.59 -27.03 13.24
CA ASP A 120 -29.82 -27.26 12.48
C ASP A 120 -29.84 -28.66 11.84
N LEU A 121 -28.70 -29.15 11.37
CA LEU A 121 -28.55 -30.54 10.94
C LEU A 121 -28.83 -31.48 12.09
N SER A 122 -28.30 -31.24 13.28
CA SER A 122 -28.56 -32.10 14.44
C SER A 122 -30.05 -32.19 14.80
N ARG A 123 -30.78 -31.07 14.72
CA ARG A 123 -32.24 -31.03 14.91
C ARG A 123 -32.97 -31.79 13.80
N SER A 124 -32.64 -31.51 12.54
CA SER A 124 -33.29 -32.15 11.38
C SER A 124 -33.02 -33.65 11.32
N GLU A 125 -31.82 -34.10 11.70
CA GLU A 125 -31.48 -35.53 11.78
C GLU A 125 -32.31 -36.26 12.83
N THR A 126 -32.56 -35.62 13.98
CA THR A 126 -33.43 -36.16 15.03
C THR A 126 -34.87 -36.32 14.53
N LEU A 127 -35.38 -35.33 13.80
CA LEU A 127 -36.70 -35.40 13.16
C LEU A 127 -36.74 -36.52 12.10
N LEU A 128 -35.77 -36.58 11.19
CA LEU A 128 -35.69 -37.64 10.17
C LEU A 128 -35.57 -39.04 10.79
N GLY A 129 -34.96 -39.14 11.98
CA GLY A 129 -34.94 -40.35 12.78
C GLY A 129 -36.33 -40.76 13.28
N SER A 130 -37.14 -39.80 13.74
CA SER A 130 -38.48 -40.06 14.29
C SER A 130 -39.56 -40.30 13.23
N LEU A 131 -39.43 -39.73 12.02
CA LEU A 131 -40.37 -39.91 10.90
C LEU A 131 -40.43 -41.36 10.36
N GLY A 132 -39.52 -42.23 10.79
CA GLY A 132 -39.42 -43.59 10.31
C GLY A 132 -40.57 -44.55 10.69
N GLY A 133 -41.45 -44.19 11.62
CA GLY A 133 -42.51 -45.08 12.11
C GLY A 133 -42.01 -46.43 12.68
N PHE A 134 -42.94 -47.29 13.11
CA PHE A 134 -42.62 -48.58 13.74
C PHE A 134 -42.03 -49.64 12.79
N PHE A 135 -42.00 -49.39 11.47
CA PHE A 135 -41.57 -50.37 10.46
C PHE A 135 -40.30 -49.98 9.68
N SER A 136 -39.69 -48.81 9.91
CA SER A 136 -38.40 -48.47 9.31
C SER A 136 -37.25 -48.55 10.32
N LYS A 137 -36.07 -48.95 9.85
CA LYS A 137 -34.84 -48.96 10.66
C LYS A 137 -34.58 -47.55 11.20
N SER A 138 -34.39 -47.44 12.52
CA SER A 138 -34.01 -46.19 13.19
C SER A 138 -32.67 -45.70 12.64
N TRP A 139 -32.71 -44.58 11.93
CA TRP A 139 -31.51 -43.97 11.37
C TRP A 139 -30.85 -43.11 12.44
N LYS A 140 -29.59 -43.42 12.76
CA LYS A 140 -28.74 -42.60 13.63
C LYS A 140 -27.62 -42.02 12.78
N PRO A 141 -27.49 -40.69 12.69
CA PRO A 141 -26.38 -40.07 11.98
C PRO A 141 -25.06 -40.43 12.69
N LYS A 142 -24.00 -40.63 11.90
CA LYS A 142 -22.64 -40.72 12.43
C LYS A 142 -22.09 -39.30 12.49
N LYS A 143 -21.74 -38.85 13.69
CA LYS A 143 -20.98 -37.60 13.90
C LYS A 143 -19.54 -37.99 14.19
N THR A 144 -18.62 -37.59 13.31
CA THR A 144 -17.20 -37.90 13.48
C THR A 144 -16.47 -36.81 14.25
N ARG A 145 -17.01 -35.57 14.25
CA ARG A 145 -16.44 -34.40 14.94
C ARG A 145 -17.54 -33.45 15.41
N GLN A 146 -17.25 -32.71 16.50
CA GLN A 146 -18.05 -31.55 16.90
C GLN A 146 -17.47 -30.30 16.26
N ILE A 147 -18.28 -29.59 15.50
CA ILE A 147 -17.91 -28.33 14.86
C ILE A 147 -17.87 -27.27 15.96
N LYS A 148 -16.66 -27.01 16.44
CA LYS A 148 -16.37 -25.94 17.40
C LYS A 148 -16.17 -24.70 16.53
N GLY A 149 -17.10 -23.75 16.61
CA GLY A 149 -17.06 -22.49 15.86
C GLY A 149 -15.75 -21.70 16.05
N PRO A 150 -15.68 -20.43 15.63
CA PRO A 150 -14.42 -19.76 15.34
C PRO A 150 -13.42 -19.88 16.50
N VAL A 151 -12.21 -20.38 16.19
CA VAL A 151 -11.14 -20.51 17.17
C VAL A 151 -10.70 -19.10 17.59
N ILE A 152 -11.22 -18.62 18.72
CA ILE A 152 -10.80 -17.35 19.30
C ILE A 152 -9.41 -17.56 19.91
N ILE A 153 -8.36 -17.41 19.10
CA ILE A 153 -6.99 -17.32 19.60
C ILE A 153 -6.87 -15.97 20.30
N THR A 154 -7.05 -15.96 21.62
CA THR A 154 -7.02 -14.78 22.50
C THR A 154 -5.62 -14.16 22.68
N ARG A 155 -4.60 -14.65 21.95
CA ARG A 155 -3.19 -14.27 22.17
C ARG A 155 -2.67 -13.14 21.27
N GLU A 156 -3.25 -12.92 20.10
CA GLU A 156 -2.82 -11.88 19.13
C GLU A 156 -3.79 -10.67 19.11
N ASP A 157 -3.78 -9.91 20.20
CA ASP A 157 -4.67 -8.75 20.37
C ASP A 157 -4.07 -7.45 19.76
N SER A 158 -2.75 -7.43 19.51
CA SER A 158 -2.03 -6.30 18.92
C SER A 158 -2.41 -6.06 17.47
N PHE A 159 -2.48 -7.13 16.65
CA PHE A 159 -2.88 -7.03 15.25
C PHE A 159 -4.28 -6.44 15.13
N ARG A 160 -5.26 -7.01 15.85
CA ARG A 160 -6.65 -6.54 15.80
C ARG A 160 -6.75 -5.10 16.24
N ARG A 161 -6.07 -4.68 17.31
CA ARG A 161 -6.05 -3.27 17.73
C ARG A 161 -5.51 -2.35 16.64
N ARG A 162 -4.38 -2.71 16.02
CA ARG A 162 -3.77 -1.90 14.95
C ARG A 162 -4.65 -1.85 13.70
N ALA A 163 -5.18 -2.99 13.28
CA ALA A 163 -6.04 -3.07 12.10
C ALA A 163 -7.36 -2.31 12.29
N ASN A 164 -8.01 -2.43 13.46
CA ASN A 164 -9.20 -1.65 13.80
C ASN A 164 -8.90 -0.14 13.77
N HIS A 165 -7.76 0.28 14.30
CA HIS A 165 -7.34 1.68 14.26
C HIS A 165 -7.12 2.17 12.82
N LEU A 166 -6.44 1.39 12.00
CA LEU A 166 -6.22 1.69 10.58
C LEU A 166 -7.54 1.77 9.81
N GLU A 167 -8.46 0.83 10.04
CA GLU A 167 -9.77 0.82 9.40
C GLU A 167 -10.62 2.04 9.83
N GLN A 168 -10.57 2.42 11.11
CA GLN A 168 -11.27 3.62 11.58
C GLN A 168 -10.70 4.88 10.92
N ARG A 169 -9.37 4.97 10.75
CA ARG A 169 -8.75 6.09 10.04
C ARG A 169 -9.13 6.13 8.57
N GLU A 170 -9.16 4.98 7.89
CA GLU A 170 -9.63 4.87 6.51
C GLU A 170 -11.09 5.36 6.40
N LYS A 171 -11.98 4.91 7.29
CA LYS A 171 -13.38 5.36 7.34
C LYS A 171 -13.55 6.86 7.59
N LEU A 172 -12.58 7.48 8.26
CA LEU A 172 -12.55 8.92 8.52
C LEU A 172 -11.82 9.73 7.43
N GLY A 173 -11.32 9.09 6.37
CA GLY A 173 -10.52 9.74 5.34
C GLY A 173 -9.13 10.21 5.80
N LEU A 174 -8.62 9.63 6.91
CA LEU A 174 -7.34 9.98 7.55
C LEU A 174 -6.22 8.97 7.24
N SER A 175 -6.34 8.23 6.13
CA SER A 175 -5.33 7.26 5.67
C SER A 175 -4.02 7.92 5.23
N SER A 176 -4.03 9.23 4.94
CA SER A 176 -2.83 10.01 4.64
C SER A 176 -2.10 10.45 5.92
N ASN A 177 -1.10 9.65 6.29
CA ASN A 177 0.09 9.89 7.16
C ASN A 177 -0.11 10.65 8.50
N PRO A 178 0.27 10.09 9.67
CA PRO A 178 0.98 10.88 10.67
C PRO A 178 2.39 11.10 10.11
N GLY A 179 2.53 12.08 9.21
CA GLY A 179 3.85 12.55 8.82
C GLY A 179 4.54 12.99 10.10
N GLY A 180 5.54 12.24 10.55
CA GLY A 180 6.58 12.83 11.38
C GLY A 180 7.01 14.09 10.65
N ASN A 181 7.08 15.20 11.37
CA ASN A 181 7.46 16.51 10.84
C ASN A 181 8.67 16.35 9.92
N LEU A 182 8.44 16.25 8.61
CA LEU A 182 9.43 16.59 7.59
C LEU A 182 9.52 18.10 7.64
N ASN A 183 10.05 18.62 8.75
CA ASN A 183 10.45 20.00 8.82
C ASN A 183 11.48 20.14 7.71
N PRO A 184 11.30 21.01 6.70
CA PRO A 184 12.34 21.24 5.73
C PRO A 184 13.52 21.80 6.51
N GLN A 185 14.47 20.93 6.83
CA GLN A 185 15.69 21.33 7.51
C GLN A 185 16.34 22.34 6.56
N LYS A 186 16.37 23.61 6.97
CA LYS A 186 16.94 24.67 6.16
C LYS A 186 18.44 24.50 6.19
N TYR A 187 18.97 23.91 5.13
CA TYR A 187 20.41 23.86 4.92
C TYR A 187 20.87 25.23 4.39
N PRO A 188 22.02 25.75 4.89
CA PRO A 188 22.60 26.98 4.35
C PRO A 188 22.98 26.79 2.87
N ASP A 189 22.90 27.86 2.09
CA ASP A 189 23.37 27.86 0.71
C ASP A 189 24.90 27.68 0.71
N PRO A 190 25.43 26.58 0.13
CA PRO A 190 26.85 26.32 0.19
C PRO A 190 27.62 27.31 -0.69
N THR A 191 28.67 27.89 -0.13
CA THR A 191 29.52 28.89 -0.78
C THR A 191 30.67 28.22 -1.54
N ASN A 192 31.07 27.01 -1.13
CA ASN A 192 32.14 26.22 -1.76
C ASN A 192 31.68 24.78 -2.08
N ALA A 193 32.31 24.12 -3.05
CA ALA A 193 32.08 22.72 -3.39
C ALA A 193 32.27 21.76 -2.19
N MET A 194 33.26 22.01 -1.33
CA MET A 194 33.46 21.22 -0.12
C MET A 194 32.34 21.43 0.90
N GLU A 195 31.83 22.66 1.04
CA GLU A 195 30.67 22.97 1.87
C GLU A 195 29.39 22.34 1.29
N LYS A 196 29.25 22.32 -0.04
CA LYS A 196 28.16 21.64 -0.74
C LYS A 196 28.15 20.14 -0.44
N VAL A 197 29.32 19.49 -0.47
CA VAL A 197 29.43 18.07 -0.08
C VAL A 197 28.99 17.85 1.37
N GLN A 198 29.38 18.73 2.29
CA GLN A 198 28.98 18.60 3.70
C GLN A 198 27.46 18.78 3.89
N VAL A 199 26.87 19.79 3.24
CA VAL A 199 25.41 20.01 3.25
C VAL A 199 24.67 18.80 2.66
N GLU A 200 25.15 18.25 1.55
CA GLU A 200 24.55 17.05 0.95
C GLU A 200 24.71 15.81 1.83
N LYS A 201 25.83 15.69 2.56
CA LYS A 201 26.00 14.63 3.55
C LYS A 201 24.98 14.75 4.68
N ASP A 202 24.78 15.94 5.23
CA ASP A 202 23.82 16.15 6.33
C ASP A 202 22.38 15.84 5.86
N LYS A 203 22.03 16.18 4.61
CA LYS A 203 20.78 15.77 3.97
C LYS A 203 20.65 14.26 3.84
N GLN A 204 21.72 13.58 3.41
CA GLN A 204 21.75 12.12 3.30
C GLN A 204 21.52 11.48 4.67
N ASP A 205 22.22 11.93 5.71
CA ASP A 205 22.11 11.37 7.06
C ASP A 205 20.68 11.53 7.61
N SER A 206 20.06 12.71 7.40
CA SER A 206 18.66 12.93 7.76
C SER A 206 17.71 12.00 7.00
N ALA A 207 17.84 11.92 5.67
CA ALA A 207 16.95 11.11 4.85
C ALA A 207 17.14 9.59 5.11
N LEU A 208 18.36 9.15 5.44
CA LEU A 208 18.63 7.78 5.86
C LEU A 208 18.02 7.46 7.22
N SER A 209 17.99 8.43 8.15
CA SER A 209 17.28 8.29 9.43
C SER A 209 15.78 8.10 9.21
N ASP A 210 15.16 8.96 8.38
CA ASP A 210 13.73 8.86 8.05
C ASP A 210 13.41 7.53 7.35
N LEU A 211 14.29 7.10 6.44
CA LEU A 211 14.16 5.81 5.76
C LEU A 211 14.23 4.66 6.77
N SER A 212 15.15 4.72 7.74
CA SER A 212 15.26 3.72 8.80
C SER A 212 13.97 3.63 9.64
N ASP A 213 13.37 4.78 9.97
CA ASP A 213 12.12 4.83 10.73
C ASP A 213 10.95 4.22 9.93
N VAL A 214 10.83 4.53 8.64
CA VAL A 214 9.82 3.94 7.75
C VAL A 214 10.03 2.43 7.61
N LEU A 215 11.27 1.97 7.45
CA LEU A 215 11.59 0.55 7.40
C LEU A 215 11.27 -0.17 8.72
N GLY A 216 11.48 0.49 9.87
CA GLY A 216 11.08 -0.01 11.18
C GLY A 216 9.56 -0.19 11.29
N GLN A 217 8.78 0.78 10.81
CA GLN A 217 7.32 0.69 10.75
C GLN A 217 6.87 -0.43 9.81
N LEU A 218 7.47 -0.54 8.62
CA LEU A 218 7.21 -1.61 7.65
C LEU A 218 7.47 -3.00 8.24
N LYS A 219 8.58 -3.17 8.97
CA LYS A 219 8.88 -4.42 9.68
C LYS A 219 7.79 -4.76 10.70
N GLY A 220 7.37 -3.77 11.51
CA GLY A 220 6.30 -3.96 12.48
C GLY A 220 5.00 -4.42 11.82
N MET A 221 4.61 -3.78 10.72
CA MET A 221 3.43 -4.18 9.94
C MET A 221 3.59 -5.55 9.28
N ALA A 222 4.79 -5.90 8.80
CA ALA A 222 5.05 -7.21 8.21
C ALA A 222 4.93 -8.36 9.23
N LEU A 223 5.43 -8.17 10.45
CA LEU A 223 5.27 -9.16 11.53
C LEU A 223 3.80 -9.34 11.93
N ASP A 224 3.07 -8.24 12.01
CA ASP A 224 1.63 -8.23 12.25
C ASP A 224 0.88 -8.99 11.15
N MET A 225 1.17 -8.69 9.87
CA MET A 225 0.59 -9.40 8.72
C MET A 225 0.90 -10.90 8.77
N GLY A 226 2.15 -11.28 9.04
CA GLY A 226 2.54 -12.69 9.12
C GLY A 226 1.75 -13.44 10.19
N SER A 227 1.60 -12.84 11.37
CA SER A 227 0.86 -13.44 12.48
C SER A 227 -0.64 -13.60 12.16
N GLU A 228 -1.25 -12.62 11.49
CA GLU A 228 -2.65 -12.73 11.04
C GLU A 228 -2.83 -13.78 9.93
N ILE A 229 -1.90 -13.87 8.98
CA ILE A 229 -1.95 -14.91 7.92
C ILE A 229 -1.86 -16.31 8.56
N ASP A 230 -0.92 -16.52 9.48
CA ASP A 230 -0.79 -17.80 10.19
C ASP A 230 -2.06 -18.15 11.00
N ARG A 231 -2.68 -17.14 11.62
CA ARG A 231 -3.97 -17.30 12.32
C ARG A 231 -5.09 -17.68 11.34
N GLN A 232 -5.20 -16.99 10.21
CA GLN A 232 -6.22 -17.26 9.19
C GLN A 232 -6.05 -18.65 8.58
N ASN A 233 -4.82 -19.06 8.28
CA ASN A 233 -4.52 -20.40 7.75
C ASN A 233 -5.02 -21.50 8.70
N LYS A 234 -4.69 -21.39 9.99
CA LYS A 234 -5.18 -22.35 11.00
C LYS A 234 -6.70 -22.36 11.12
N ALA A 235 -7.33 -21.19 11.02
CA ALA A 235 -8.79 -21.10 11.01
C ALA A 235 -9.38 -21.75 9.75
N MET A 236 -8.76 -21.58 8.59
CA MET A 236 -9.20 -22.20 7.34
C MET A 236 -9.10 -23.72 7.38
N ASP A 237 -8.01 -24.28 7.93
CA ASP A 237 -7.86 -25.74 8.10
C ASP A 237 -9.02 -26.30 8.93
N GLY A 238 -9.33 -25.65 10.06
CA GLY A 238 -10.47 -26.02 10.91
C GLY A 238 -11.81 -25.94 10.16
N LEU A 239 -12.00 -24.88 9.35
CA LEU A 239 -13.22 -24.69 8.57
C LEU A 239 -13.39 -25.77 7.49
N GLN A 240 -12.30 -26.15 6.83
CA GLN A 240 -12.33 -27.17 5.79
C GLN A 240 -12.81 -28.51 6.35
N ASP A 241 -12.25 -28.94 7.47
CA ASP A 241 -12.68 -30.16 8.17
C ASP A 241 -14.16 -30.09 8.56
N ASP A 242 -14.59 -28.96 9.11
CA ASP A 242 -15.96 -28.76 9.57
C ASP A 242 -16.94 -28.79 8.39
N VAL A 243 -16.62 -28.14 7.27
CA VAL A 243 -17.42 -28.16 6.04
C VAL A 243 -17.49 -29.56 5.43
N GLU A 244 -16.42 -30.35 5.47
CA GLU A 244 -16.41 -31.73 4.98
C GLU A 244 -17.36 -32.62 5.80
N GLU A 245 -17.34 -32.51 7.13
CA GLU A 245 -18.27 -33.21 8.01
C GLU A 245 -19.72 -32.79 7.76
N LEU A 246 -19.99 -31.49 7.61
CA LEU A 246 -21.32 -30.98 7.25
C LEU A 246 -21.79 -31.58 5.92
N ASN A 247 -20.93 -31.60 4.90
CA ASN A 247 -21.26 -32.17 3.58
C ASN A 247 -21.60 -33.67 3.69
N TYR A 248 -20.83 -34.43 4.46
CA TYR A 248 -21.11 -35.84 4.71
C TYR A 248 -22.48 -36.05 5.38
N ARG A 249 -22.78 -35.26 6.42
CA ARG A 249 -24.05 -35.34 7.17
C ARG A 249 -25.25 -34.92 6.34
N VAL A 250 -25.15 -33.82 5.59
CA VAL A 250 -26.18 -33.36 4.65
C VAL A 250 -26.50 -34.45 3.63
N LYS A 251 -25.49 -35.10 3.04
CA LYS A 251 -25.69 -36.22 2.11
C LYS A 251 -26.40 -37.39 2.77
N GLY A 252 -26.02 -37.74 4.00
CA GLY A 252 -26.67 -38.79 4.79
C GLY A 252 -28.15 -38.48 5.07
N ALA A 253 -28.45 -37.26 5.52
CA ALA A 253 -29.81 -36.79 5.75
C ALA A 253 -30.64 -36.81 4.46
N ASN A 254 -30.09 -36.32 3.34
CA ASN A 254 -30.76 -36.34 2.04
C ASN A 254 -31.08 -37.78 1.57
N GLN A 255 -30.14 -38.71 1.74
CA GLN A 255 -30.37 -40.13 1.41
C GLN A 255 -31.49 -40.73 2.28
N ARG A 256 -31.52 -40.41 3.58
CA ARG A 256 -32.60 -40.86 4.48
C ARG A 256 -33.94 -40.29 4.03
N THR A 257 -34.01 -39.00 3.70
CA THR A 257 -35.23 -38.35 3.20
C THR A 257 -35.76 -39.04 1.95
N ARG A 258 -34.88 -39.35 0.97
CA ARG A 258 -35.29 -40.08 -0.25
C ARG A 258 -35.92 -41.44 0.06
N ARG A 259 -35.28 -42.22 0.95
CA ARG A 259 -35.82 -43.51 1.40
C ARG A 259 -37.18 -43.38 2.09
N LEU A 260 -37.40 -42.34 2.90
CA LEU A 260 -38.68 -42.08 3.55
C LEU A 260 -39.77 -41.70 2.53
N LEU A 261 -39.40 -41.03 1.44
CA LEU A 261 -40.30 -40.67 0.35
C LEU A 261 -40.53 -41.82 -0.65
N GLY A 262 -39.90 -42.98 -0.47
CA GLY A 262 -39.98 -44.11 -1.40
C GLY A 262 -39.36 -43.83 -2.77
N LYS A 263 -38.40 -42.89 -2.85
CA LYS A 263 -37.66 -42.51 -4.07
C LYS A 263 -36.20 -42.93 -4.01
#